data_AF-A0A510HJ67-F1
#
_entry.id   AF-A0A510HJ67-F1
#
_cell.length_a   1.000
_cell.length_b   1.000
_cell.length_c   1.000
_cell.angle_alpha   90.00
_cell.angle_beta   90.00
_cell.angle_gamma   90.00
#
_symmetry.space_group_name_H-M   'P 1'
#
loop_
_entity.id
_entity.type
_entity.pdbx_description
1 polymer ?
#
loop_
_entity_poly.entity_id
_entity_poly.type
_entity_poly.pdbx_seq_one_letter_code
_entity_poly.pdbx_strand_id
1 'polypeptide(L)' 'MDRPALREGGVMRVWMAAMGGEALYEQDLPGCCRRSARSFQGAFECPVCGAMWQAPPAVEPEGCAFTEGGPEESKGAA' A
#
# COMPACT_ATOMS: atom_id res chain seq x y z
N MET A 1 -4.56 -13.86 14.50
CA MET A 1 -3.53 -12.84 14.23
C MET A 1 -4.26 -11.59 13.82
N ASP A 2 -4.43 -10.67 14.78
CA ASP A 2 -5.15 -9.42 14.63
C ASP A 2 -4.34 -8.49 13.73
N ARG A 3 -4.90 -8.11 12.57
CA ARG A 3 -4.23 -7.21 11.61
C ARG A 3 -4.55 -5.78 12.07
N PRO A 4 -3.57 -4.99 12.54
CA PRO A 4 -3.85 -3.67 13.08
C PRO A 4 -4.41 -2.77 11.99
N ALA A 5 -5.48 -2.05 12.33
CA ALA A 5 -6.09 -1.04 11.47
C ALA A 5 -5.03 -0.02 11.05
N LEU A 6 -4.86 0.12 9.74
CA LEU A 6 -3.98 1.09 9.09
C LEU A 6 -4.28 2.49 9.66
N ARG A 7 -3.32 3.06 10.40
CA ARG A 7 -3.39 4.48 10.80
C ARG A 7 -3.42 5.32 9.54
N GLU A 8 -4.47 6.12 9.41
CA GLU A 8 -4.59 7.19 8.44
C GLU A 8 -3.29 8.02 8.38
N GLY A 9 -2.71 8.14 7.18
CA GLY A 9 -1.61 9.06 6.89
C GLY A 9 -0.19 8.49 6.93
N GLY A 10 0.02 7.22 7.25
CA GLY A 10 1.31 6.57 7.05
C GLY A 10 1.37 5.91 5.67
N VAL A 11 2.11 6.47 4.71
CA VAL A 11 2.37 5.80 3.42
C VAL A 11 3.19 4.53 3.68
N MET A 12 2.51 3.40 3.96
CA MET A 12 3.16 2.11 4.10
C MET A 12 3.63 1.67 2.72
N ARG A 13 4.96 1.67 2.52
CA ARG A 13 5.57 1.30 1.23
C ARG A 13 5.42 -0.21 1.01
N VAL A 14 4.83 -0.57 -0.13
CA VAL A 14 4.62 -1.94 -0.58
C VAL A 14 5.56 -2.23 -1.76
N TRP A 15 5.98 -3.48 -1.87
CA TRP A 15 6.86 -3.99 -2.92
C TRP A 15 6.30 -5.29 -3.50
N MET A 16 6.29 -5.42 -4.82
CA MET A 16 5.92 -6.64 -5.55
C MET A 16 7.15 -7.31 -6.14
N ALA A 17 7.20 -8.64 -6.07
CA ALA A 17 8.26 -9.39 -6.72
C ALA A 17 8.10 -9.35 -8.26
N ALA A 18 9.17 -9.02 -8.97
CA ALA A 18 9.13 -8.86 -10.43
C ALA A 18 8.84 -10.17 -11.18
N MET A 19 9.05 -11.33 -10.54
CA MET A 19 8.82 -12.66 -11.13
C MET A 19 7.43 -13.24 -10.85
N GLY A 20 6.43 -12.39 -10.54
CA GLY A 20 5.04 -12.82 -10.35
C GLY A 20 4.76 -13.41 -8.96
N GLY A 21 5.28 -12.75 -7.91
CA GLY A 21 5.04 -13.12 -6.51
C GLY A 21 4.05 -12.21 -5.79
N GLU A 22 3.86 -12.50 -4.50
CA GLU A 22 3.03 -11.69 -3.61
C GLU A 22 3.61 -10.29 -3.34
N ALA A 23 2.71 -9.33 -3.07
CA ALA A 23 3.06 -8.00 -2.63
C ALA A 23 3.35 -8.02 -1.12
N LEU A 24 4.53 -7.56 -0.72
CA LEU A 24 4.95 -7.47 0.68
C LEU A 24 5.12 -6.02 1.11
N TYR A 25 4.80 -5.71 2.36
CA TYR A 25 5.17 -4.42 2.93
C TYR A 25 6.69 -4.35 3.16
N GLU A 26 7.27 -3.14 3.16
CA GLU A 26 8.72 -2.94 3.40
C GLU A 26 9.20 -3.67 4.66
N GLN A 27 8.38 -3.67 5.71
CA GLN A 27 8.68 -4.30 7.00
C GLN A 27 8.70 -5.83 6.95
N ASP A 28 7.97 -6.44 6.01
CA ASP A 28 7.86 -7.88 5.81
C ASP A 28 8.86 -8.42 4.79
N LEU A 29 9.58 -7.53 4.09
CA LEU A 29 10.67 -7.94 3.21
C LEU A 29 11.77 -8.67 3.99
N PRO A 30 12.44 -9.66 3.36
CA PRO A 30 13.63 -10.28 3.93
C PRO A 30 14.64 -9.22 4.38
N GLY A 31 15.37 -9.47 5.47
CA GLY A 31 16.27 -8.49 6.06
C GLY A 31 17.30 -7.90 5.08
N CYS A 32 17.77 -8.71 4.12
CA CYS A 32 18.64 -8.25 3.03
C CYS A 32 17.94 -7.31 2.04
N CYS A 33 16.68 -7.58 1.69
CA CYS A 33 15.88 -6.77 0.77
C CYS A 33 15.39 -5.47 1.42
N ARG A 34 15.05 -5.48 2.71
CA ARG A 34 14.55 -4.32 3.45
C ARG A 34 15.52 -3.13 3.44
N ARG A 35 16.84 -3.41 3.48
CA ARG A 35 17.85 -2.35 3.41
C ARG A 35 17.83 -1.66 2.05
N SER A 36 17.76 -2.42 0.96
CA SER A 36 17.64 -1.87 -0.39
C SER A 36 16.32 -1.12 -0.57
N ALA A 37 15.21 -1.70 -0.13
CA ALA A 37 13.87 -1.11 -0.24
C ALA A 37 13.75 0.32 0.33
N ARG A 38 14.55 0.67 1.34
CA ARG A 38 14.55 2.03 1.90
C ARG A 38 15.18 3.06 0.98
N SER A 39 16.18 2.65 0.20
CA SER A 39 16.96 3.53 -0.68
C SER A 39 16.35 3.71 -2.08
N PHE A 40 15.45 2.81 -2.49
CA PHE A 40 14.82 2.85 -3.82
C PHE A 40 13.34 3.27 -3.74
N GLN A 41 12.86 3.93 -4.78
CA GLN A 41 11.48 4.47 -4.83
C GLN A 41 10.57 3.75 -5.83
N GLY A 42 11.14 3.06 -6.83
CA GLY A 42 10.36 2.46 -7.93
C GLY A 42 10.65 0.98 -8.17
N ALA A 43 11.91 0.59 -8.22
CA ALA A 43 12.31 -0.82 -8.33
C ALA A 43 13.73 -0.99 -7.80
N PHE A 44 14.07 -2.20 -7.37
CA PHE A 44 15.44 -2.57 -7.00
C PHE A 44 15.69 -4.07 -7.18
N GLU A 45 16.95 -4.41 -7.40
CA GLU A 45 17.46 -5.77 -7.24
C GLU A 45 18.26 -5.84 -5.93
N CYS A 46 18.01 -6.86 -5.11
CA CYS A 46 18.77 -7.04 -3.88
C CYS A 46 20.16 -7.61 -4.21
N PRO A 47 21.27 -6.91 -3.89
CA PRO A 47 22.61 -7.38 -4.22
C PRO A 47 23.05 -8.62 -3.41
N VAL A 48 22.27 -9.01 -2.39
CA VAL A 48 22.58 -10.15 -1.51
C VAL A 48 21.95 -11.43 -2.01
N CYS A 49 20.67 -11.39 -2.40
CA CYS A 49 19.91 -12.58 -2.81
C CYS A 49 19.46 -12.56 -4.28
N GLY A 50 19.71 -11.49 -5.02
CA GLY A 50 19.31 -11.33 -6.42
C GLY A 50 17.81 -11.13 -6.63
N ALA A 51 17.01 -10.99 -5.55
CA ALA A 51 15.57 -10.80 -5.67
C ALA A 51 15.25 -9.41 -6.24
N MET A 52 14.41 -9.37 -7.27
CA MET A 52 13.93 -8.15 -7.91
C MET A 52 12.56 -7.73 -7.36
N TRP A 53 12.46 -6.47 -6.97
CA TRP A 53 11.26 -5.87 -6.40
C TRP A 53 10.89 -4.60 -7.16
N GLN A 54 9.61 -4.34 -7.28
CA GLN A 54 9.06 -3.14 -7.89
C GLN A 54 7.93 -2.59 -7.04
N ALA A 55 7.81 -1.26 -6.98
CA ALA A 55 6.67 -0.61 -6.38
C ALA A 55 5.40 -1.04 -7.14
N PRO A 56 4.28 -1.26 -6.43
CA PRO A 56 3.03 -1.51 -7.12
C PRO A 56 2.65 -0.31 -7.98
N PRO A 57 1.91 -0.52 -9.08
CA PRO A 57 1.35 0.59 -9.82
C PRO A 57 0.54 1.46 -8.85
N ALA A 58 0.58 2.77 -9.04
CA ALA A 58 -0.29 3.68 -8.32
C ALA A 58 -1.74 3.26 -8.63
N VAL A 59 -2.34 2.52 -7.71
CA VAL A 59 -3.79 2.38 -7.68
C VAL A 59 -4.28 3.74 -7.24
N GLU A 60 -4.71 4.54 -8.21
CA GLU A 60 -5.67 5.59 -7.90
C GLU A 60 -6.77 4.89 -7.11
N PRO A 61 -7.05 5.29 -5.85
CA PRO A 61 -8.14 4.71 -5.13
C PRO A 61 -9.37 4.91 -6.01
N GLU A 62 -9.94 3.82 -6.53
CA GLU A 62 -11.23 3.89 -7.22
C GLU A 62 -12.14 4.64 -6.26
N GLY A 63 -12.52 5.86 -6.66
CA GLY A 63 -13.22 6.77 -5.77
C GLY A 63 -14.35 6.00 -5.10
N CYS A 64 -14.35 5.97 -3.77
CA CYS A 64 -15.43 5.38 -3.01
C CYS A 64 -16.73 5.83 -3.67
N ALA A 65 -17.53 4.90 -4.21
CA ALA A 65 -18.87 5.18 -4.70
C ALA A 65 -19.85 5.48 -3.54
N PHE A 66 -19.33 6.10 -2.47
CA PHE A 66 -20.00 6.57 -1.28
C PHE A 66 -19.32 7.87 -0.85
N THR A 67 -19.51 8.92 -1.64
CA THR A 67 -19.37 10.30 -1.16
C THR A 67 -20.64 11.04 -1.53
N GLU A 68 -21.51 11.13 -0.53
CA GLU A 68 -22.28 12.32 -0.15
C GLU A 68 -22.98 13.09 -1.28
N GLY A 69 -24.28 12.86 -1.39
CA GLY A 69 -25.23 13.89 -1.82
C GLY A 69 -26.17 14.21 -0.65
N GLY A 70 -25.94 15.33 0.03
CA GLY A 70 -26.99 15.98 0.85
C GLY A 70 -28.22 16.31 -0.02
N PRO A 71 -29.38 16.64 0.59
CA PRO A 71 -29.46 17.60 1.69
C PRO A 71 -30.06 17.03 2.99
N GLU A 72 -29.65 17.60 4.12
CA GLU A 72 -30.47 17.65 5.33
C GLU A 72 -31.86 18.20 4.98
N GLU A 73 -32.80 17.30 4.71
CA GLU A 73 -34.22 17.64 4.71
C GLU A 73 -34.63 17.76 6.18
N SER A 74 -34.48 18.96 6.74
CA SER A 74 -35.21 19.38 7.93
C SER A 74 -36.71 19.31 7.63
N LYS A 75 -37.28 18.14 7.82
CA LYS A 75 -38.73 17.94 7.86
C LYS A 75 -39.06 17.16 9.12
N GLY A 76 -39.17 17.90 10.22
CA GLY A 76 -39.87 17.44 11.40
C GLY A 76 -41.25 16.92 10.99
N ALA A 77 -41.53 15.69 11.43
CA ALA A 77 -42.85 15.10 11.34
C ALA A 77 -43.85 15.91 12.19
N ALA A 78 -45.12 15.81 11.77
CA ALA A 78 -46.29 16.50 12.32
C ALA A 78 -46.52 16.30 13.82
#